data_AF-A9P0C2-F1
#
_entry.id   AF-A9P0C2-F1
#
_cell.length_a   1.000
_cell.length_b   1.000
_cell.length_c   1.000
_cell.angle_alpha   90.00
_cell.angle_beta   90.00
_cell.angle_gamma   90.00
#
_symmetry.space_group_name_H-M   'P 1'
#
loop_
_entity.id
_entity.type
_entity.pdbx_description
1 polymer ?
#
loop_
_entity_poly.entity_id
_entity_poly.type
_entity_poly.pdbx_seq_one_letter_code
_entity_poly.pdbx_strand_id
1 'polypeptide(L)'
;MKEFVSNGDVSAHKQAALTRDISVYSEVQSSRLDHQLPLPSVLEAPFKLVSGPPTTAAGSPEDIAKLFPQLYGQPSVHLVPSDTAALKSDRKLNIGVVLSGGQAPGGHNVIAGLFDYVQNNTKDSRLFGFNGGPAGIMKCKYVEMTKEFVYPYRNQGGFDIICSGRDKIETPEQFRQAEETVLKLDLDGLVVIGGDDSNTNACLLAEKFREKNLKTQVIGCPKTIDGDLKSKEVPTSFGFDTACKIYAEMIGNVMVDARSTGKYYHFVRLMGRAASHITLECALQTHPNITVIGEEVTSFFISYPSTFMENEGYYKS
;
A
#
# COMPACT_ATOMS: atom_id res chain seq x y z
N MET A 1 16.29 -24.96 38.80
CA MET A 1 17.09 -25.80 37.89
C MET A 1 16.33 -25.97 36.58
N LYS A 2 16.54 -25.04 35.65
CA LYS A 2 16.59 -25.22 34.18
C LYS A 2 16.93 -23.85 33.63
N GLU A 3 18.09 -23.80 32.97
CA GLU A 3 18.92 -22.63 32.72
C GLU A 3 18.31 -21.69 31.68
N PHE A 4 18.51 -20.40 31.92
CA PHE A 4 18.53 -19.38 30.88
C PHE A 4 19.74 -19.63 29.98
N VAL A 5 19.50 -19.90 28.70
CA VAL A 5 20.57 -19.86 27.69
C VAL A 5 20.28 -18.68 26.77
N SER A 6 21.03 -17.61 27.01
CA SER A 6 21.42 -16.65 26.00
C SER A 6 22.25 -17.38 24.94
N ASN A 7 21.89 -17.26 23.67
CA ASN A 7 22.84 -17.18 22.57
C ASN A 7 22.11 -16.64 21.34
N GLY A 8 22.52 -15.44 20.94
CA GLY A 8 22.23 -14.93 19.61
C GLY A 8 22.96 -15.83 18.61
N ASP A 9 22.17 -16.51 17.78
CA ASP A 9 22.72 -17.25 16.65
C ASP A 9 22.12 -16.66 15.37
N VAL A 10 23.01 -16.26 14.46
CA VAL A 10 22.70 -15.83 13.10
C VAL A 10 22.42 -17.10 12.29
N SER A 11 21.45 -17.89 12.73
CA SER A 11 20.85 -18.91 11.89
C SER A 11 19.68 -18.24 11.17
N ALA A 12 19.87 -17.98 9.88
CA ALA A 12 18.74 -17.83 8.99
C ALA A 12 17.89 -19.08 9.19
N HIS A 13 16.79 -18.97 9.94
CA HIS A 13 15.76 -19.99 9.91
C HIS A 13 15.31 -20.05 8.45
N LYS A 14 15.85 -21.02 7.70
CA LYS A 14 15.27 -21.56 6.48
C LYS A 14 13.96 -22.23 6.87
N GLN A 15 13.00 -21.46 7.35
CA GLN A 15 11.62 -21.83 7.18
C GLN A 15 11.41 -21.64 5.68
N ALA A 16 11.34 -22.76 4.94
CA ALA A 16 11.01 -22.73 3.53
C ALA A 16 9.67 -21.98 3.45
N ALA A 17 9.72 -20.71 3.05
CA ALA A 17 8.52 -19.94 2.85
C ALA A 17 7.73 -20.71 1.78
N LEU A 18 6.50 -21.10 2.11
CA LEU A 18 5.59 -21.74 1.19
C LEU A 18 5.36 -20.76 0.03
N THR A 19 6.12 -20.94 -1.05
CA THR A 19 5.92 -20.21 -2.29
C THR A 19 4.78 -20.86 -3.07
N ARG A 20 4.15 -20.12 -3.98
CA ARG A 20 3.08 -20.67 -4.81
C ARG A 20 3.64 -21.73 -5.77
N ASP A 21 2.92 -22.83 -5.88
CA ASP A 21 3.18 -23.85 -6.89
C ASP A 21 2.56 -23.41 -8.22
N ILE A 22 3.40 -23.14 -9.22
CA ILE A 22 2.94 -22.72 -10.55
C ILE A 22 2.27 -23.86 -11.34
N SER A 23 2.45 -25.13 -10.94
CA SER A 23 1.85 -26.27 -11.64
C SER A 23 0.33 -26.34 -11.52
N VAL A 24 -0.24 -25.66 -10.51
CA VAL A 24 -1.69 -25.57 -10.30
C VAL A 24 -2.32 -24.31 -10.91
N TYR A 25 -1.54 -23.50 -11.62
CA TYR A 25 -2.05 -22.28 -12.24
C TYR A 25 -2.96 -22.59 -13.42
N SER A 26 -4.09 -21.89 -13.49
CA SER A 26 -4.92 -21.86 -14.69
C SER A 26 -4.17 -21.30 -15.90
N GLU A 27 -4.65 -21.58 -17.11
CA GLU A 27 -4.07 -21.03 -18.35
C GLU A 27 -3.93 -19.51 -18.30
N VAL A 28 -4.95 -18.80 -17.78
CA VAL A 28 -4.92 -17.34 -17.61
C VAL A 28 -3.82 -16.92 -16.65
N GLN A 29 -3.69 -17.56 -15.48
CA GLN A 29 -2.64 -17.23 -14.51
C GLN A 29 -1.24 -17.46 -15.08
N SER A 30 -1.04 -18.59 -15.76
CA SER A 30 0.22 -18.96 -16.41
C SER A 30 0.58 -17.96 -17.51
N SER A 31 -0.38 -17.59 -18.39
CA SER A 31 -0.15 -16.59 -19.44
C SER A 31 0.18 -15.20 -18.89
N ARG A 32 -0.21 -14.91 -17.64
CA ARG A 32 0.05 -13.62 -17.00
C ARG A 32 1.40 -13.55 -16.30
N LEU A 33 2.07 -14.66 -16.00
CA LEU A 33 3.38 -14.63 -15.30
C LEU A 33 4.42 -13.78 -16.05
N ASP A 34 4.52 -13.98 -17.36
CA ASP A 34 5.51 -13.31 -18.22
C ASP A 34 4.96 -12.07 -18.94
N HIS A 35 3.74 -11.65 -18.62
CA HIS A 35 3.16 -10.45 -19.21
C HIS A 35 3.93 -9.21 -18.77
N GLN A 36 4.57 -8.55 -19.75
CA GLN A 36 5.30 -7.31 -19.51
C GLN A 36 4.34 -6.15 -19.24
N LEU A 37 4.56 -5.46 -18.14
CA LEU A 37 3.82 -4.24 -17.81
C LEU A 37 4.55 -3.02 -18.36
N PRO A 38 3.82 -2.06 -18.96
CA PRO A 38 4.42 -0.83 -19.44
C PRO A 38 5.00 -0.04 -18.26
N LEU A 39 6.22 0.48 -18.43
CA LEU A 39 6.81 1.43 -17.51
C LEU A 39 6.65 2.86 -18.07
N PRO A 40 6.58 3.89 -17.22
CA PRO A 40 6.75 5.26 -17.67
C PRO A 40 8.07 5.39 -18.43
N SER A 41 8.05 6.01 -19.61
CA SER A 41 9.23 6.16 -20.49
C SER A 41 10.43 6.81 -19.80
N VAL A 42 10.20 7.67 -18.82
CA VAL A 42 11.26 8.30 -18.01
C VAL A 42 12.08 7.29 -17.19
N LEU A 43 11.55 6.09 -16.92
CA LEU A 43 12.25 5.02 -16.21
C LEU A 43 13.02 4.07 -17.15
N GLU A 44 12.82 4.18 -18.47
CA GLU A 44 13.50 3.35 -19.47
C GLU A 44 14.87 3.91 -19.87
N ALA A 45 15.11 5.19 -19.58
CA ALA A 45 16.34 5.90 -19.88
C ALA A 45 16.89 6.60 -18.63
N PRO A 46 18.15 7.09 -18.65
CA PRO A 46 18.65 7.94 -17.59
C PRO A 46 17.73 9.13 -17.28
N PHE A 47 17.52 9.39 -15.99
CA PHE A 47 16.71 10.49 -15.51
C PHE A 47 17.44 11.27 -14.40
N LYS A 48 17.00 12.50 -14.17
CA LYS A 48 17.40 13.32 -13.03
C LYS A 48 16.18 13.74 -12.23
N LEU A 49 16.41 14.02 -10.94
CA LEU A 49 15.40 14.53 -10.02
C LEU A 49 15.35 16.06 -10.11
N VAL A 50 14.16 16.62 -10.27
CA VAL A 50 13.90 18.06 -10.21
C VAL A 50 12.96 18.33 -9.06
N SER A 51 13.41 19.13 -8.09
CA SER A 51 12.58 19.56 -6.97
C SER A 51 11.54 20.57 -7.44
N GLY A 52 10.29 20.35 -7.05
CA GLY A 52 9.21 21.33 -7.15
C GLY A 52 9.19 22.29 -5.96
N PRO A 53 8.09 23.03 -5.77
CA PRO A 53 7.95 23.93 -4.63
C PRO A 53 7.88 23.17 -3.29
N PRO A 54 8.26 23.82 -2.17
CA PRO A 54 8.00 23.29 -0.83
C PRO A 54 6.52 22.96 -0.63
N THR A 55 6.24 21.87 0.07
CA THR A 55 4.87 21.42 0.35
C THR A 55 4.34 21.98 1.68
N THR A 56 3.03 21.85 1.90
CA THR A 56 2.36 22.19 3.16
C THR A 56 1.29 21.15 3.49
N ALA A 57 0.86 21.07 4.74
CA ALA A 57 -0.23 20.19 5.13
C ALA A 57 -1.61 20.75 4.69
N ALA A 58 -2.54 19.86 4.35
CA ALA A 58 -3.90 20.24 3.97
C ALA A 58 -4.72 20.81 5.14
N GLY A 59 -4.42 20.40 6.38
CA GLY A 59 -5.06 20.87 7.61
C GLY A 59 -4.05 21.00 8.74
N SER A 60 -4.26 21.98 9.61
CA SER A 60 -3.40 22.33 10.75
C SER A 60 -1.88 22.42 10.45
N PRO A 61 -1.43 23.23 9.46
CA PRO A 61 -0.02 23.35 9.08
C PRO A 61 0.96 23.55 10.25
N GLU A 62 0.63 24.42 11.19
CA GLU A 62 1.48 24.75 12.33
C GLU A 62 1.68 23.57 13.28
N ASP A 63 0.63 22.79 13.54
CA ASP A 63 0.69 21.64 14.44
C ASP A 63 1.40 20.46 13.78
N ILE A 64 1.15 20.24 12.48
CA ILE A 64 1.87 19.22 11.71
C ILE A 64 3.37 19.57 11.61
N ALA A 65 3.73 20.84 11.43
CA ALA A 65 5.12 21.27 11.41
C ALA A 65 5.84 21.01 12.76
N LYS A 66 5.14 21.17 13.89
CA LYS A 66 5.67 20.82 15.22
C LYS A 66 5.88 19.32 15.40
N LEU A 67 4.99 18.50 14.81
CA LEU A 67 5.08 17.03 14.89
C LEU A 67 6.17 16.46 13.98
N PHE A 68 6.46 17.10 12.85
CA PHE A 68 7.37 16.60 11.83
C PHE A 68 8.50 17.60 11.47
N PRO A 69 9.31 18.07 12.44
CA PRO A 69 10.33 19.09 12.18
C PRO A 69 11.40 18.67 11.16
N GLN A 70 11.67 17.37 10.99
CA GLN A 70 12.66 16.86 10.02
C GLN A 70 12.07 16.67 8.62
N LEU A 71 10.76 16.43 8.51
CA LEU A 71 10.11 16.11 7.26
C LEU A 71 9.30 17.25 6.64
N TYR A 72 8.75 18.14 7.45
CA TYR A 72 7.79 19.15 7.03
C TYR A 72 8.37 20.07 5.94
N GLY A 73 7.55 20.41 4.95
CA GLY A 73 7.93 21.35 3.89
C GLY A 73 8.83 20.79 2.80
N GLN A 74 9.12 19.47 2.80
CA GLN A 74 9.89 18.86 1.73
C GLN A 74 9.27 19.13 0.34
N PRO A 75 10.08 19.45 -0.67
CA PRO A 75 9.56 19.73 -1.99
C PRO A 75 9.02 18.47 -2.65
N SER A 76 8.05 18.64 -3.55
CA SER A 76 7.72 17.58 -4.50
C SER A 76 8.93 17.25 -5.38
N VAL A 77 8.96 16.05 -5.94
CA VAL A 77 10.06 15.63 -6.82
C VAL A 77 9.49 15.10 -8.13
N HIS A 78 10.08 15.56 -9.23
CA HIS A 78 9.74 15.12 -10.59
C HIS A 78 10.93 14.42 -11.23
N LEU A 79 10.64 13.33 -11.94
CA LEU A 79 11.61 12.64 -12.80
C LEU A 79 11.55 13.29 -14.18
N VAL A 80 12.71 13.74 -14.68
CA VAL A 80 12.83 14.23 -16.06
C VAL A 80 13.96 13.49 -16.78
N PRO A 81 13.84 13.25 -18.09
CA PRO A 81 14.91 12.64 -18.87
C PRO A 81 16.24 13.39 -18.72
N SER A 82 17.35 12.64 -18.79
CA SER A 82 18.70 13.19 -18.69
C SER A 82 19.58 12.59 -19.79
N ASP A 83 20.35 13.44 -20.47
CA ASP A 83 21.31 13.00 -21.49
C ASP A 83 22.60 12.45 -20.87
N THR A 84 22.86 12.76 -19.60
CA THR A 84 23.93 12.14 -18.83
C THR A 84 23.51 10.75 -18.38
N ALA A 85 24.33 9.75 -18.68
CA ALA A 85 24.15 8.39 -18.18
C ALA A 85 23.87 8.45 -16.68
N ALA A 86 22.75 7.86 -16.25
CA ALA A 86 22.43 7.74 -14.85
C ALA A 86 23.64 7.09 -14.19
N LEU A 87 24.14 7.69 -13.12
CA LEU A 87 25.21 7.08 -12.33
C LEU A 87 24.69 5.71 -11.89
N LYS A 88 25.08 4.65 -12.61
CA LYS A 88 24.94 3.28 -12.12
C LYS A 88 25.73 3.27 -10.83
N SER A 89 25.00 3.35 -9.74
CA SER A 89 25.62 3.35 -8.43
C SER A 89 26.09 1.94 -8.18
N ASP A 90 27.41 1.73 -8.15
CA ASP A 90 27.99 0.47 -7.67
C ASP A 90 27.71 0.25 -6.17
N ARG A 91 27.00 1.18 -5.52
CA ARG A 91 26.52 1.03 -4.15
C ARG A 91 25.47 -0.07 -4.08
N LYS A 92 25.83 -1.11 -3.36
CA LYS A 92 24.90 -2.12 -2.83
C LYS A 92 23.77 -1.45 -2.03
N LEU A 93 22.54 -1.89 -2.27
CA LEU A 93 21.33 -1.45 -1.57
C LEU A 93 20.71 -2.63 -0.82
N ASN A 94 20.42 -2.41 0.47
CA ASN A 94 19.57 -3.29 1.27
C ASN A 94 18.21 -2.62 1.45
N ILE A 95 17.18 -3.15 0.80
CA ILE A 95 15.82 -2.58 0.83
C ILE A 95 14.89 -3.51 1.59
N GLY A 96 14.14 -2.98 2.54
CA GLY A 96 13.01 -3.63 3.18
C GLY A 96 11.69 -3.27 2.49
N VAL A 97 10.73 -4.19 2.45
CA VAL A 97 9.37 -3.94 1.98
C VAL A 97 8.34 -4.60 2.89
N VAL A 98 7.22 -3.92 3.11
CA VAL A 98 6.10 -4.45 3.92
C VAL A 98 4.76 -4.19 3.24
N LEU A 99 3.87 -5.19 3.28
CA LEU A 99 2.48 -5.06 2.88
C LEU A 99 1.62 -4.78 4.13
N SER A 100 0.95 -3.64 4.19
CA SER A 100 0.19 -3.20 5.35
C SER A 100 -1.28 -2.93 5.00
N GLY A 101 -2.18 -3.32 5.90
CA GLY A 101 -3.62 -3.21 5.74
C GLY A 101 -4.27 -4.32 4.92
N GLY A 102 -5.50 -4.07 4.48
CA GLY A 102 -6.23 -4.97 3.59
C GLY A 102 -5.58 -5.03 2.20
N GLN A 103 -5.64 -6.22 1.59
CA GLN A 103 -5.10 -6.48 0.26
C GLN A 103 -5.73 -5.60 -0.82
N ALA A 104 -4.97 -5.32 -1.87
CA ALA A 104 -5.43 -4.63 -3.07
C ALA A 104 -4.76 -5.25 -4.30
N PRO A 105 -5.46 -5.41 -5.44
CA PRO A 105 -4.84 -5.90 -6.68
C PRO A 105 -3.62 -5.07 -7.07
N GLY A 106 -2.48 -5.73 -7.32
CA GLY A 106 -1.22 -5.09 -7.72
C GLY A 106 -0.12 -5.03 -6.67
N GLY A 107 -0.35 -5.42 -5.41
CA GLY A 107 0.70 -5.37 -4.38
C GLY A 107 1.92 -6.25 -4.70
N HIS A 108 1.72 -7.43 -5.26
CA HIS A 108 2.81 -8.28 -5.73
C HIS A 108 3.64 -7.60 -6.82
N ASN A 109 3.03 -6.81 -7.71
CA ASN A 109 3.72 -6.10 -8.76
C ASN A 109 4.58 -4.94 -8.24
N VAL A 110 4.20 -4.30 -7.12
CA VAL A 110 5.07 -3.33 -6.45
C VAL A 110 6.34 -4.03 -5.95
N ILE A 111 6.21 -5.20 -5.32
CA ILE A 111 7.36 -6.00 -4.86
C ILE A 111 8.21 -6.47 -6.04
N ALA A 112 7.58 -6.96 -7.11
CA ALA A 112 8.27 -7.42 -8.31
C ALA A 112 9.05 -6.27 -9.00
N GLY A 113 8.46 -5.08 -9.10
CA GLY A 113 9.12 -3.90 -9.66
C GLY A 113 10.30 -3.42 -8.82
N LEU A 114 10.15 -3.41 -7.48
CA LEU A 114 11.27 -3.15 -6.56
C LEU A 114 12.38 -4.18 -6.73
N PHE A 115 12.03 -5.47 -6.81
CA PHE A 115 12.98 -6.55 -7.01
C PHE A 115 13.74 -6.37 -8.33
N ASP A 116 13.04 -6.18 -9.44
CA ASP A 116 13.64 -5.97 -10.77
C ASP A 116 14.55 -4.75 -10.80
N TYR A 117 14.13 -3.64 -10.20
CA TYR A 117 14.95 -2.43 -10.11
C TYR A 117 16.24 -2.68 -9.34
N VAL A 118 16.15 -3.31 -8.16
CA VAL A 118 17.29 -3.60 -7.30
C VAL A 118 18.27 -4.56 -7.99
N GLN A 119 17.77 -5.62 -8.62
CA GLN A 119 18.61 -6.62 -9.30
C GLN A 119 19.27 -6.07 -10.58
N ASN A 120 18.58 -5.21 -11.34
CA ASN A 120 19.10 -4.71 -12.62
C ASN A 120 20.09 -3.55 -12.46
N ASN A 121 20.00 -2.77 -11.38
CA ASN A 121 20.76 -1.52 -11.25
C ASN A 121 21.90 -1.58 -10.24
N THR A 122 21.90 -2.54 -9.31
CA THR A 122 22.86 -2.56 -8.20
C THR A 122 23.36 -3.97 -7.92
N LYS A 123 24.66 -4.20 -8.03
CA LYS A 123 25.26 -5.51 -7.76
C LYS A 123 25.16 -5.84 -6.26
N ASP A 124 24.93 -7.12 -5.95
CA ASP A 124 24.85 -7.67 -4.59
C ASP A 124 23.77 -7.06 -3.67
N SER A 125 22.82 -6.33 -4.25
CA SER A 125 21.71 -5.75 -3.51
C SER A 125 20.64 -6.76 -3.16
N ARG A 126 19.98 -6.50 -2.03
CA ARG A 126 19.04 -7.45 -1.40
C ARG A 126 17.72 -6.76 -1.12
N LEU A 127 16.63 -7.51 -1.32
CA LEU A 127 15.28 -7.09 -0.98
C LEU A 127 14.74 -8.02 0.11
N PHE A 128 14.27 -7.46 1.22
CA PHE A 128 13.73 -8.18 2.36
C PHE A 128 12.24 -7.88 2.49
N GLY A 129 11.38 -8.89 2.42
CA GLY A 129 9.95 -8.71 2.69
C GLY A 129 9.61 -9.07 4.13
N PHE A 130 9.03 -8.11 4.87
CA PHE A 130 8.62 -8.31 6.25
C PHE A 130 7.26 -9.01 6.33
N ASN A 131 7.22 -10.11 7.10
CA ASN A 131 6.07 -11.00 7.15
C ASN A 131 4.96 -10.45 8.06
N GLY A 132 3.73 -10.44 7.57
CA GLY A 132 2.54 -10.13 8.36
C GLY A 132 2.40 -8.65 8.72
N GLY A 133 2.84 -7.75 7.84
CA GLY A 133 2.70 -6.30 8.04
C GLY A 133 3.71 -5.69 9.00
N PRO A 134 3.40 -4.52 9.61
CA PRO A 134 4.36 -3.77 10.42
C PRO A 134 4.91 -4.54 11.63
N ALA A 135 4.19 -5.53 12.16
CA ALA A 135 4.72 -6.44 13.18
C ALA A 135 5.94 -7.26 12.70
N GLY A 136 6.02 -7.55 11.40
CA GLY A 136 7.19 -8.19 10.79
C GLY A 136 8.45 -7.33 10.92
N ILE A 137 8.30 -6.00 10.75
CA ILE A 137 9.40 -5.04 10.97
C ILE A 137 9.81 -5.08 12.43
N MET A 138 8.88 -4.86 13.36
CA MET A 138 9.20 -4.79 14.80
C MET A 138 9.83 -6.08 15.34
N LYS A 139 9.42 -7.24 14.82
CA LYS A 139 9.92 -8.56 15.27
C LYS A 139 11.10 -9.06 14.45
N CYS A 140 11.62 -8.26 13.51
CA CYS A 140 12.65 -8.67 12.54
C CYS A 140 12.31 -10.01 11.84
N LYS A 141 11.04 -10.21 11.49
CA LYS A 141 10.55 -11.40 10.77
C LYS A 141 10.42 -11.09 9.29
N TYR A 142 11.34 -11.62 8.49
CA TYR A 142 11.40 -11.35 7.07
C TYR A 142 11.76 -12.60 6.27
N VAL A 143 11.53 -12.52 4.96
CA VAL A 143 12.09 -13.42 3.95
C VAL A 143 12.93 -12.60 2.99
N GLU A 144 14.06 -13.13 2.56
CA GLU A 144 14.84 -12.52 1.48
C GLU A 144 14.20 -12.90 0.14
N MET A 145 13.94 -11.89 -0.68
CA MET A 145 13.33 -12.05 -2.00
C MET A 145 14.38 -12.56 -2.98
N THR A 146 14.12 -13.73 -3.57
CA THR A 146 14.90 -14.25 -4.71
C THR A 146 14.04 -14.26 -5.97
N LYS A 147 14.67 -14.46 -7.13
CA LYS A 147 13.96 -14.54 -8.41
C LYS A 147 12.92 -15.65 -8.40
N GLU A 148 13.29 -16.82 -7.86
CA GLU A 148 12.45 -18.01 -7.78
C GLU A 148 11.30 -17.81 -6.79
N PHE A 149 11.53 -17.04 -5.72
CA PHE A 149 10.49 -16.72 -4.75
C PHE A 149 9.48 -15.71 -5.31
N VAL A 150 9.92 -14.67 -6.02
CA VAL A 150 9.05 -13.62 -6.57
C VAL A 150 8.30 -14.07 -7.82
N TYR A 151 8.91 -14.91 -8.66
CA TYR A 151 8.37 -15.27 -9.98
C TYR A 151 6.91 -15.77 -9.95
N PRO A 152 6.50 -16.71 -9.09
CA PRO A 152 5.12 -17.19 -9.04
C PRO A 152 4.08 -16.08 -8.75
N TYR A 153 4.47 -14.98 -8.12
CA TYR A 153 3.56 -13.90 -7.72
C TYR A 153 3.40 -12.80 -8.78
N ARG A 154 4.20 -12.83 -9.85
CA ARG A 154 4.15 -11.81 -10.91
C ARG A 154 2.76 -11.75 -11.54
N ASN A 155 2.20 -10.54 -11.58
CA ASN A 155 0.87 -10.25 -12.14
C ASN A 155 -0.29 -10.99 -11.48
N GLN A 156 -0.07 -11.58 -10.29
CA GLN A 156 -1.12 -12.27 -9.54
C GLN A 156 -1.72 -11.37 -8.46
N GLY A 157 -3.02 -11.56 -8.18
CA GLY A 157 -3.68 -10.93 -7.04
C GLY A 157 -3.25 -11.50 -5.69
N GLY A 158 -3.69 -10.87 -4.61
CA GLY A 158 -3.35 -11.25 -3.23
C GLY A 158 -2.16 -10.47 -2.67
N PHE A 159 -1.96 -10.60 -1.35
CA PHE A 159 -0.81 -10.10 -0.57
C PHE A 159 -0.05 -11.26 0.10
N ASP A 160 -0.31 -12.49 -0.31
CA ASP A 160 0.14 -13.73 0.32
C ASP A 160 1.64 -14.03 0.15
N ILE A 161 2.38 -13.28 -0.67
CA ILE A 161 3.84 -13.41 -0.77
C ILE A 161 4.56 -13.19 0.57
N ILE A 162 4.06 -12.25 1.40
CA ILE A 162 4.57 -11.96 2.76
C ILE A 162 3.44 -11.71 3.77
N CYS A 163 2.18 -11.93 3.36
CA CYS A 163 0.97 -11.56 4.09
C CYS A 163 0.95 -10.07 4.47
N SER A 164 -0.11 -9.64 5.16
CA SER A 164 -0.22 -8.29 5.68
C SER A 164 -0.73 -8.25 7.11
N GLY A 165 -0.63 -7.09 7.72
CA GLY A 165 -1.07 -6.81 9.08
C GLY A 165 -1.51 -5.36 9.22
N ARG A 166 -2.13 -5.03 10.36
CA ARG A 166 -2.64 -3.68 10.66
C ARG A 166 -2.00 -3.06 11.91
N ASP A 167 -0.89 -3.64 12.36
CA ASP A 167 -0.19 -3.17 13.55
C ASP A 167 0.23 -1.72 13.37
N LYS A 168 0.05 -0.93 14.43
CA LYS A 168 0.52 0.45 14.49
C LYS A 168 1.90 0.51 15.15
N ILE A 169 2.69 1.50 14.75
CA ILE A 169 3.99 1.80 15.35
C ILE A 169 3.85 3.17 16.01
N GLU A 170 3.46 3.16 17.29
CA GLU A 170 3.09 4.37 18.04
C GLU A 170 3.90 4.51 19.34
N THR A 171 4.28 3.40 19.97
CA THR A 171 4.99 3.46 21.27
C THR A 171 6.51 3.58 21.08
N PRO A 172 7.23 4.21 22.03
CA PRO A 172 8.70 4.30 21.97
C PRO A 172 9.39 2.95 21.82
N GLU A 173 8.83 1.90 22.43
CA GLU A 173 9.36 0.53 22.32
C GLU A 173 9.19 -0.03 20.91
N GLN A 174 8.05 0.21 20.26
CA GLN A 174 7.83 -0.21 18.87
C GLN A 174 8.76 0.51 17.89
N PHE A 175 9.01 1.81 18.11
CA PHE A 175 10.01 2.54 17.32
C PHE A 175 11.42 1.99 17.52
N ARG A 176 11.80 1.68 18.76
CA ARG A 176 13.10 1.06 19.08
C ARG A 176 13.27 -0.29 18.38
N GLN A 177 12.23 -1.12 18.38
CA GLN A 177 12.23 -2.42 17.69
C GLN A 177 12.39 -2.29 16.17
N ALA A 178 11.73 -1.30 15.57
CA ALA A 178 11.91 -1.00 14.14
C ALA A 178 13.33 -0.50 13.85
N GLU A 179 13.88 0.39 14.67
CA GLU A 179 15.26 0.88 14.60
C GLU A 179 16.28 -0.26 14.68
N GLU A 180 16.14 -1.16 15.65
CA GLU A 180 17.01 -2.33 15.80
C GLU A 180 16.98 -3.22 14.57
N THR A 181 15.81 -3.36 13.95
CA THR A 181 15.65 -4.17 12.73
C THR A 181 16.35 -3.53 11.54
N VAL A 182 16.16 -2.22 11.30
CA VAL A 182 16.80 -1.55 10.16
C VAL A 182 18.31 -1.47 10.32
N LEU A 183 18.82 -1.32 11.55
CA LEU A 183 20.25 -1.36 11.86
C LEU A 183 20.83 -2.77 11.68
N LYS A 184 20.15 -3.79 12.20
CA LYS A 184 20.58 -5.20 12.11
C LYS A 184 20.68 -5.68 10.66
N LEU A 185 19.75 -5.26 9.81
CA LEU A 185 19.74 -5.61 8.39
C LEU A 185 20.49 -4.61 7.50
N ASP A 186 21.08 -3.57 8.11
CA ASP A 186 21.81 -2.50 7.44
C ASP A 186 21.00 -1.90 6.26
N LEU A 187 19.71 -1.63 6.48
CA LEU A 187 18.80 -1.16 5.43
C LEU A 187 19.12 0.25 4.97
N ASP A 188 19.24 0.46 3.67
CA ASP A 188 19.29 1.77 3.04
C ASP A 188 17.88 2.34 2.83
N GLY A 189 16.88 1.48 2.66
CA GLY A 189 15.50 1.89 2.46
C GLY A 189 14.46 0.92 3.02
N LEU A 190 13.29 1.44 3.37
CA LEU A 190 12.12 0.69 3.81
C LEU A 190 10.88 1.19 3.06
N VAL A 191 10.27 0.32 2.25
CA VAL A 191 9.06 0.63 1.48
C VAL A 191 7.82 0.11 2.20
N VAL A 192 6.92 1.01 2.57
CA VAL A 192 5.65 0.70 3.24
C VAL A 192 4.52 0.79 2.22
N ILE A 193 3.96 -0.36 1.84
CA ILE A 193 2.86 -0.45 0.88
C ILE A 193 1.56 -0.53 1.66
N GLY A 194 0.74 0.54 1.64
CA GLY A 194 -0.43 0.59 2.50
C GLY A 194 -1.36 1.78 2.26
N GLY A 195 -2.43 1.84 3.05
CA GLY A 195 -3.40 2.94 3.02
C GLY A 195 -2.96 4.15 3.85
N ASP A 196 -3.91 5.00 4.21
CA ASP A 196 -3.75 6.17 5.08
C ASP A 196 -3.09 5.84 6.43
N ASP A 197 -3.59 4.86 7.17
CA ASP A 197 -3.01 4.41 8.45
C ASP A 197 -1.54 3.97 8.28
N SER A 198 -1.25 3.30 7.18
CA SER A 198 0.08 2.73 6.93
C SER A 198 1.08 3.78 6.48
N ASN A 199 0.65 4.75 5.68
CA ASN A 199 1.49 5.89 5.30
C ASN A 199 1.68 6.87 6.47
N THR A 200 0.73 6.92 7.42
CA THR A 200 0.93 7.57 8.72
C THR A 200 2.08 6.92 9.50
N ASN A 201 2.08 5.58 9.64
CA ASN A 201 3.21 4.86 10.24
C ASN A 201 4.53 5.11 9.49
N ALA A 202 4.50 5.14 8.16
CA ALA A 202 5.69 5.40 7.33
C ALA A 202 6.26 6.80 7.60
N CYS A 203 5.40 7.81 7.71
CA CYS A 203 5.79 9.19 8.02
C CYS A 203 6.42 9.29 9.42
N LEU A 204 5.80 8.67 10.43
CA LEU A 204 6.32 8.64 11.79
C LEU A 204 7.68 7.94 11.89
N LEU A 205 7.85 6.81 11.19
CA LEU A 205 9.13 6.12 11.10
C LEU A 205 10.20 6.98 10.42
N ALA A 206 9.87 7.60 9.28
CA ALA A 206 10.77 8.49 8.56
C ALA A 206 11.28 9.64 9.44
N GLU A 207 10.38 10.27 10.19
CA GLU A 207 10.70 11.38 11.10
C GLU A 207 11.67 10.91 12.19
N LYS A 208 11.34 9.79 12.85
CA LYS A 208 12.17 9.22 13.93
C LYS A 208 13.54 8.76 13.44
N PHE A 209 13.60 8.18 12.25
CA PHE A 209 14.86 7.73 11.66
C PHE A 209 15.76 8.92 11.31
N ARG A 210 15.20 10.01 10.78
CA ARG A 210 15.95 11.25 10.51
C ARG A 210 16.39 11.96 11.79
N GLU A 211 15.53 12.05 12.80
CA GLU A 211 15.87 12.60 14.13
C GLU A 211 17.11 11.90 14.72
N LYS A 212 17.23 10.59 14.49
CA LYS A 212 18.35 9.77 14.93
C LYS A 212 19.51 9.67 13.93
N ASN A 213 19.47 10.40 12.82
CA ASN A 213 20.47 10.35 11.75
C ASN A 213 20.74 8.93 11.20
N LEU A 214 19.71 8.08 11.15
CA LEU A 214 19.82 6.77 10.52
C LEU A 214 19.91 6.92 8.99
N LYS A 215 20.70 6.05 8.35
CA LYS A 215 20.82 6.05 6.88
C LYS A 215 19.54 5.61 6.16
N THR A 216 18.67 4.87 6.85
CA THR A 216 17.49 4.22 6.26
C THR A 216 16.44 5.25 5.86
N GLN A 217 16.10 5.28 4.57
CA GLN A 217 15.01 6.12 4.04
C GLN A 217 13.69 5.35 4.05
N VAL A 218 12.60 5.96 4.51
CA VAL A 218 11.28 5.32 4.49
C VAL A 218 10.42 5.91 3.37
N ILE A 219 9.86 5.05 2.52
CA ILE A 219 9.06 5.43 1.34
C ILE A 219 7.67 4.81 1.45
N GLY A 220 6.63 5.63 1.32
CA GLY A 220 5.24 5.19 1.27
C GLY A 220 4.80 4.85 -0.16
N CYS A 221 4.02 3.79 -0.33
CA CYS A 221 3.36 3.44 -1.59
C CYS A 221 1.83 3.42 -1.41
N PRO A 222 1.07 4.22 -2.19
CA PRO A 222 -0.35 4.46 -1.95
C PRO A 222 -1.23 3.29 -2.40
N LYS A 223 -1.58 2.43 -1.45
CA LYS A 223 -2.45 1.28 -1.64
C LYS A 223 -3.79 1.50 -0.96
N THR A 224 -4.89 1.45 -1.69
CA THR A 224 -6.24 1.26 -1.12
C THR A 224 -7.23 1.03 -2.25
N ILE A 225 -8.18 0.12 -2.03
CA ILE A 225 -9.31 -0.03 -2.95
C ILE A 225 -10.36 1.06 -2.72
N ASP A 226 -10.35 1.70 -1.55
CA ASP A 226 -11.36 2.69 -1.14
C ASP A 226 -11.20 4.01 -1.93
N GLY A 227 -10.05 4.23 -2.57
CA GLY A 227 -9.79 5.41 -3.41
C GLY A 227 -9.68 6.71 -2.61
N ASP A 228 -9.44 6.63 -1.32
CA ASP A 228 -9.44 7.73 -0.34
C ASP A 228 -8.05 8.29 -0.03
N LEU A 229 -6.98 7.64 -0.49
CA LEU A 229 -5.61 8.15 -0.39
C LEU A 229 -5.22 8.88 -1.69
N LYS A 230 -5.58 10.17 -1.78
CA LYS A 230 -5.37 11.01 -2.96
C LYS A 230 -4.79 12.38 -2.63
N SER A 231 -4.01 12.91 -3.55
CA SER A 231 -3.53 14.29 -3.58
C SER A 231 -3.38 14.78 -5.02
N LYS A 232 -2.89 16.00 -5.23
CA LYS A 232 -2.57 16.51 -6.57
C LYS A 232 -1.51 15.64 -7.26
N GLU A 233 -0.56 15.11 -6.52
CA GLU A 233 0.54 14.26 -6.99
C GLU A 233 0.16 12.77 -7.02
N VAL A 234 -0.82 12.36 -6.20
CA VAL A 234 -1.33 10.99 -6.14
C VAL A 234 -2.80 11.00 -6.60
N PRO A 235 -3.07 10.94 -7.92
CA PRO A 235 -4.44 11.05 -8.43
C PRO A 235 -5.31 9.85 -8.08
N THR A 236 -4.69 8.68 -7.87
CA THR A 236 -5.38 7.45 -7.48
C THR A 236 -4.45 6.52 -6.71
N SER A 237 -5.04 5.68 -5.86
CA SER A 237 -4.36 4.59 -5.18
C SER A 237 -4.47 3.30 -5.99
N PHE A 238 -3.45 2.46 -5.95
CA PHE A 238 -3.52 1.21 -6.69
C PHE A 238 -4.54 0.24 -6.06
N GLY A 239 -5.15 -0.56 -6.94
CA GLY A 239 -6.20 -1.54 -6.61
C GLY A 239 -7.63 -1.00 -6.71
N PHE A 240 -7.84 0.33 -6.66
CA PHE A 240 -9.16 0.96 -6.86
C PHE A 240 -9.77 0.58 -8.21
N ASP A 241 -9.01 0.72 -9.31
CA ASP A 241 -9.45 0.41 -10.68
C ASP A 241 -9.97 -1.03 -10.81
N THR A 242 -9.15 -2.01 -10.43
CA THR A 242 -9.51 -3.42 -10.56
C THR A 242 -10.69 -3.78 -9.67
N ALA A 243 -10.75 -3.26 -8.44
CA ALA A 243 -11.88 -3.51 -7.55
C ALA A 243 -13.18 -2.97 -8.15
N CYS A 244 -13.19 -1.74 -8.64
CA CYS A 244 -14.38 -1.13 -9.24
C CYS A 244 -14.84 -1.86 -10.51
N LYS A 245 -13.91 -2.29 -11.37
CA LYS A 245 -14.25 -3.09 -12.57
C LYS A 245 -14.99 -4.38 -12.23
N ILE A 246 -14.47 -5.14 -11.25
CA ILE A 246 -15.10 -6.40 -10.83
C ILE A 246 -16.46 -6.14 -10.16
N TYR A 247 -16.56 -5.12 -9.30
CA TYR A 247 -17.84 -4.77 -8.67
C TYR A 247 -18.89 -4.32 -9.68
N ALA A 248 -18.50 -3.46 -10.63
CA ALA A 248 -19.38 -2.98 -11.68
C ALA A 248 -19.85 -4.12 -12.60
N GLU A 249 -18.97 -5.05 -12.97
CA GLU A 249 -19.34 -6.26 -13.72
C GLU A 249 -20.42 -7.07 -13.00
N MET A 250 -20.22 -7.35 -11.71
CA MET A 250 -21.17 -8.12 -10.90
C MET A 250 -22.51 -7.40 -10.73
N ILE A 251 -22.48 -6.08 -10.47
CA ILE A 251 -23.68 -5.25 -10.39
C ILE A 251 -24.43 -5.26 -11.72
N GLY A 252 -23.73 -5.05 -12.83
CA GLY A 252 -24.31 -5.06 -14.17
C GLY A 252 -25.01 -6.39 -14.48
N ASN A 253 -24.39 -7.52 -14.14
CA ASN A 253 -24.98 -8.85 -14.33
C ASN A 253 -26.28 -9.02 -13.52
N VAL A 254 -26.30 -8.57 -12.26
CA VAL A 254 -27.51 -8.62 -11.41
C VAL A 254 -28.60 -7.69 -11.93
N MET A 255 -28.25 -6.52 -12.48
CA MET A 255 -29.21 -5.60 -13.10
C MET A 255 -29.87 -6.20 -14.35
N VAL A 256 -29.10 -6.94 -15.17
CA VAL A 256 -29.64 -7.66 -16.32
C VAL A 256 -30.60 -8.76 -15.89
N ASP A 257 -30.28 -9.50 -14.82
CA ASP A 257 -31.17 -10.52 -14.26
C ASP A 257 -32.49 -9.91 -13.74
N ALA A 258 -32.41 -8.83 -12.97
CA ALA A 258 -33.57 -8.11 -12.45
C ALA A 258 -34.47 -7.60 -13.60
N ARG A 259 -33.88 -7.03 -14.65
CA ARG A 259 -34.60 -6.59 -15.85
C ARG A 259 -35.26 -7.75 -16.59
N SER A 260 -34.60 -8.90 -16.65
CA SER A 260 -35.09 -10.08 -17.36
C SER A 260 -36.26 -10.75 -16.64
N THR A 261 -36.27 -10.73 -15.31
CA THR A 261 -37.30 -11.41 -14.50
C THR A 261 -38.44 -10.51 -14.03
N GLY A 262 -38.21 -9.20 -13.90
CA GLY A 262 -39.24 -8.21 -13.55
C GLY A 262 -39.80 -8.31 -12.14
N LYS A 263 -39.13 -9.00 -11.20
CA LYS A 263 -39.68 -9.30 -9.86
C LYS A 263 -38.74 -9.07 -8.67
N TYR A 264 -37.47 -8.72 -8.90
CA TYR A 264 -36.47 -8.62 -7.84
C TYR A 264 -35.96 -7.19 -7.64
N TYR A 265 -35.75 -6.85 -6.37
CA TYR A 265 -34.97 -5.69 -5.94
C TYR A 265 -33.71 -6.19 -5.26
N HIS A 266 -32.55 -5.81 -5.81
CA HIS A 266 -31.25 -6.20 -5.26
C HIS A 266 -30.64 -5.06 -4.46
N PHE A 267 -30.20 -5.37 -3.25
CA PHE A 267 -29.45 -4.46 -2.39
C PHE A 267 -27.99 -4.88 -2.38
N VAL A 268 -27.13 -4.10 -3.03
CA VAL A 268 -25.69 -4.39 -3.14
C VAL A 268 -24.92 -3.45 -2.22
N ARG A 269 -24.30 -4.01 -1.18
CA ARG A 269 -23.40 -3.27 -0.29
C ARG A 269 -21.96 -3.45 -0.75
N LEU A 270 -21.29 -2.34 -1.06
CA LEU A 270 -19.88 -2.33 -1.48
C LEU A 270 -18.94 -2.06 -0.32
N MET A 271 -17.66 -2.41 -0.51
CA MET A 271 -16.57 -1.89 0.32
C MET A 271 -16.41 -0.38 0.06
N GLY A 272 -15.60 0.32 0.87
CA GLY A 272 -15.50 1.79 0.82
C GLY A 272 -15.72 2.40 2.20
N ARG A 273 -14.81 2.08 3.15
CA ARG A 273 -14.98 2.31 4.60
C ARG A 273 -15.59 3.66 4.96
N ALA A 274 -14.94 4.74 4.55
CA ALA A 274 -15.25 6.11 4.97
C ALA A 274 -15.71 7.01 3.81
N ALA A 275 -15.48 6.59 2.56
CA ALA A 275 -15.75 7.38 1.37
C ALA A 275 -16.55 6.57 0.35
N SER A 276 -17.43 7.25 -0.39
CA SER A 276 -18.30 6.61 -1.40
C SER A 276 -17.65 6.47 -2.77
N HIS A 277 -16.32 6.56 -2.90
CA HIS A 277 -15.65 6.54 -4.21
C HIS A 277 -15.93 5.28 -5.01
N ILE A 278 -15.85 4.08 -4.39
CA ILE A 278 -16.18 2.82 -5.05
C ILE A 278 -17.66 2.82 -5.49
N THR A 279 -18.55 3.24 -4.60
CA THR A 279 -20.00 3.31 -4.85
C THR A 279 -20.32 4.22 -6.03
N LEU A 280 -19.73 5.41 -6.06
CA LEU A 280 -19.91 6.37 -7.13
C LEU A 280 -19.37 5.84 -8.45
N GLU A 281 -18.15 5.27 -8.46
CA GLU A 281 -17.55 4.70 -9.66
C GLU A 281 -18.41 3.56 -10.24
N CYS A 282 -18.86 2.63 -9.39
CA CYS A 282 -19.72 1.54 -9.83
C CYS A 282 -21.06 2.05 -10.37
N ALA A 283 -21.66 3.06 -9.73
CA ALA A 283 -22.91 3.66 -10.17
C ALA A 283 -22.78 4.35 -11.54
N LEU A 284 -21.67 5.04 -11.79
CA LEU A 284 -21.38 5.66 -13.08
C LEU A 284 -21.16 4.63 -14.19
N GLN A 285 -20.64 3.45 -13.87
CA GLN A 285 -20.46 2.37 -14.84
C GLN A 285 -21.74 1.60 -15.16
N THR A 286 -22.65 1.44 -14.19
CA THR A 286 -23.81 0.52 -14.33
C THR A 286 -25.18 1.21 -14.38
N HIS A 287 -25.27 2.47 -13.96
CA HIS A 287 -26.51 3.26 -13.88
C HIS A 287 -27.65 2.57 -13.08
N PRO A 288 -27.42 2.22 -11.79
CA PRO A 288 -28.45 1.60 -10.97
C PRO A 288 -29.61 2.56 -10.70
N ASN A 289 -30.79 2.02 -10.35
CA ASN A 289 -31.97 2.83 -10.08
C ASN A 289 -31.80 3.77 -8.87
N ILE A 290 -31.06 3.32 -7.86
CA ILE A 290 -30.78 4.06 -6.62
C ILE A 290 -29.31 3.90 -6.30
N THR A 291 -28.65 5.00 -5.92
CA THR A 291 -27.31 5.00 -5.35
C THR A 291 -27.32 5.91 -4.12
N VAL A 292 -26.78 5.42 -3.01
CA VAL A 292 -26.69 6.19 -1.76
C VAL A 292 -25.25 6.64 -1.59
N ILE A 293 -25.05 7.95 -1.55
CA ILE A 293 -23.73 8.57 -1.35
C ILE A 293 -23.64 9.06 0.10
N GLY A 294 -22.74 8.46 0.89
CA GLY A 294 -22.65 8.71 2.33
C GLY A 294 -22.32 10.16 2.68
N GLU A 295 -21.51 10.83 1.85
CA GLU A 295 -21.16 12.24 2.00
C GLU A 295 -22.37 13.15 1.81
N GLU A 296 -23.22 12.87 0.81
CA GLU A 296 -24.46 13.62 0.56
C GLU A 296 -25.46 13.43 1.70
N VAL A 297 -25.65 12.18 2.16
CA VAL A 297 -26.50 11.85 3.30
C VAL A 297 -26.03 12.59 4.56
N THR A 298 -24.72 12.58 4.82
CA THR A 298 -24.12 13.30 5.96
C THR A 298 -24.37 14.81 5.86
N SER A 299 -24.16 15.42 4.69
CA SER A 299 -24.42 16.85 4.47
C SER A 299 -25.89 17.23 4.67
N PHE A 300 -26.82 16.35 4.27
CA PHE A 300 -28.25 16.55 4.51
C PHE A 300 -28.57 16.60 6.01
N PHE A 301 -28.06 15.64 6.79
CA PHE A 301 -28.30 15.61 8.24
C PHE A 301 -27.67 16.78 9.00
N ILE A 302 -26.49 17.26 8.57
CA ILE A 302 -25.88 18.47 9.14
C ILE A 302 -26.73 19.71 8.86
N SER A 303 -27.35 19.79 7.69
CA SER A 303 -28.14 20.95 7.26
C SER A 303 -29.55 20.99 7.84
N TYR A 304 -30.14 19.83 8.19
CA TYR A 304 -31.53 19.71 8.67
C TYR A 304 -31.65 18.83 9.94
N PRO A 305 -31.03 19.22 11.07
CA PRO A 305 -30.98 18.40 12.28
C PRO A 305 -32.36 18.18 12.95
N SER A 306 -33.31 19.08 12.77
CA SER A 306 -34.63 19.05 13.42
C SER A 306 -35.67 18.18 12.69
N THR A 307 -35.48 17.85 11.41
CA THR A 307 -36.50 17.16 10.60
C THR A 307 -36.65 15.67 10.94
N PHE A 308 -35.69 15.10 11.67
CA PHE A 308 -35.72 13.69 12.09
C PHE A 308 -36.00 13.49 13.60
N MET A 309 -35.56 14.42 14.46
CA MET A 309 -35.76 14.29 15.91
C MET A 309 -37.23 14.41 16.36
N GLU A 310 -38.11 14.98 15.53
CA GLU A 310 -39.53 15.07 15.84
C GLU A 310 -40.36 13.85 15.37
N ASN A 311 -39.82 12.96 14.52
CA ASN A 311 -40.65 11.92 13.88
C ASN A 311 -40.35 10.46 14.23
N GLU A 312 -39.31 10.10 15.00
CA GLU A 312 -39.15 8.69 15.41
C GLU A 312 -38.70 8.48 16.87
N GLY A 313 -39.65 8.01 17.68
CA GLY A 313 -39.41 7.35 18.97
C GLY A 313 -38.88 5.91 18.81
N TYR A 314 -37.81 5.71 18.03
CA TYR A 314 -37.23 4.39 17.75
C TYR A 314 -35.72 4.33 18.03
N TYR A 315 -35.28 4.78 19.21
CA TYR A 315 -34.01 4.31 19.80
C TYR A 315 -34.16 4.19 21.34
N LYS A 316 -34.94 3.20 21.76
CA LYS A 316 -34.84 2.59 23.09
C LYS A 316 -35.04 1.07 22.95
N SER A 317 -33.95 0.35 22.74
CA SER A 317 -33.68 -0.99 23.29
C SER A 317 -32.23 -1.37 23.01
#